data_AF-A0A423MEU1-F1
#
_entry.id   AF-A0A423MEU1-F1
#
_cell.length_a   1.000
_cell.length_b   1.000
_cell.length_c   1.000
_cell.angle_alpha   90.00
_cell.angle_beta   90.00
_cell.angle_gamma   90.00
#
_symmetry.space_group_name_H-M   'P 1'
#
loop_
_entity.id
_entity.type
_entity.pdbx_description
1 polymer ?
#
loop_
_entity_poly.entity_id
_entity_poly.type
_entity_poly.pdbx_seq_one_letter_code
_entity_poly.pdbx_strand_id
1 'polypeptide(L)'
;MSEHYDPQGWYDVIEPEGQKTGELRAGVYYEEGNVLGRVENGIFTYDILPNGGKGHIDGLTLIRTEPRPMTRFALVLQEGQPA
;
A
#
# COMPACT_ATOMS: atom_id res chain seq x y z
N MET A 1 19.45 4.69 0.90
CA MET A 1 18.00 4.56 0.63
C MET A 1 17.52 3.41 1.47
N SER A 2 16.61 3.65 2.41
CA SER A 2 16.09 2.60 3.29
C SER A 2 15.29 1.62 2.42
N GLU A 3 15.76 0.39 2.27
CA GLU A 3 15.05 -0.67 1.52
C GLU A 3 13.86 -1.25 2.33
N HIS A 4 13.46 -0.55 3.39
CA HIS A 4 12.47 -0.99 4.36
C HIS A 4 11.31 0.00 4.40
N TYR A 5 10.11 -0.56 4.54
CA TYR A 5 8.90 0.21 4.77
C TYR A 5 8.96 0.96 6.12
N ASP A 6 8.69 2.26 6.07
CA ASP A 6 8.47 3.12 7.21
C ASP A 6 6.95 3.36 7.35
N PRO A 7 6.32 2.91 8.45
CA PRO A 7 4.90 3.15 8.68
C PRO A 7 4.49 4.64 8.70
N GLN A 8 5.43 5.57 8.88
CA GLN A 8 5.18 7.02 8.83
C GLN A 8 5.45 7.62 7.45
N GLY A 9 6.02 6.83 6.53
CA GLY A 9 6.35 7.28 5.18
C GLY A 9 5.13 7.48 4.28
N TRP A 10 5.38 8.17 3.17
CA TRP A 10 4.40 8.38 2.10
C TRP A 10 4.89 7.67 0.85
N TYR A 11 4.08 6.76 0.33
CA TYR A 11 4.46 5.88 -0.78
C TYR A 11 3.41 5.92 -1.88
N ASP A 12 3.88 5.96 -3.12
CA ASP A 12 3.05 5.56 -4.25
C ASP A 12 2.93 4.04 -4.29
N VAL A 13 1.70 3.55 -4.48
CA VAL A 13 1.41 2.13 -4.68
C VAL A 13 1.29 1.89 -6.18
N ILE A 14 2.28 1.19 -6.73
CA ILE A 14 2.43 0.96 -8.17
C ILE A 14 2.11 -0.50 -8.50
N GLU A 15 1.20 -0.73 -9.43
CA GLU A 15 0.86 -2.05 -9.95
C GLU A 15 2.02 -2.69 -10.74
N PRO A 16 2.04 -4.02 -10.93
CA PRO A 16 3.05 -4.69 -11.77
C PRO A 16 3.22 -4.07 -13.16
N GLU A 17 2.14 -3.51 -13.72
CA GLU A 17 2.09 -2.86 -15.02
C GLU A 17 2.74 -1.46 -15.02
N GLY A 18 3.15 -0.96 -13.85
CA GLY A 18 3.79 0.36 -13.68
C GLY A 18 2.82 1.52 -13.46
N GLN A 19 1.52 1.24 -13.38
CA GLN A 19 0.51 2.25 -13.11
C GLN A 19 0.36 2.51 -11.60
N LYS A 20 0.26 3.77 -11.21
CA LYS A 20 -0.13 4.13 -9.84
C LYS A 20 -1.60 3.84 -9.61
N THR A 21 -1.90 3.03 -8.61
CA THR A 21 -3.27 2.67 -8.21
C THR A 21 -3.71 3.42 -6.96
N GLY A 22 -2.78 3.78 -6.08
CA GLY A 22 -3.07 4.48 -4.85
C GLY A 22 -1.83 4.99 -4.13
N GLU A 23 -2.02 5.36 -2.88
CA GLU A 23 -0.98 5.92 -2.01
C GLU A 23 -1.11 5.34 -0.61
N LEU A 24 0.03 5.02 0.02
CA LEU A 24 0.11 4.75 1.46
C LEU A 24 0.69 5.97 2.16
N ARG A 25 -0.11 6.66 2.97
CA ARG A 25 0.32 7.83 3.74
C ARG A 25 0.21 7.50 5.22
N ALA A 26 1.35 7.45 5.92
CA ALA A 26 1.40 7.10 7.34
C ALA A 26 0.59 5.81 7.69
N GLY A 27 0.74 4.78 6.86
CA GLY A 27 0.04 3.50 7.02
C GLY A 27 -1.42 3.49 6.55
N VAL A 28 -2.00 4.60 6.12
CA VAL A 28 -3.37 4.65 5.59
C VAL A 28 -3.34 4.59 4.07
N TYR A 29 -4.16 3.73 3.48
CA TYR A 29 -4.24 3.55 2.04
C TYR A 29 -5.35 4.40 1.41
N TYR A 30 -4.97 5.12 0.36
CA TYR A 30 -5.84 6.00 -0.40
C TYR A 30 -5.88 5.61 -1.87
N GLU A 31 -7.07 5.61 -2.47
CA GLU A 31 -7.24 5.65 -3.94
C GLU A 31 -8.16 6.82 -4.27
N GLU A 32 -7.75 7.64 -5.25
CA GLU A 32 -8.49 8.84 -5.67
C GLU A 32 -8.90 9.77 -4.50
N GLY A 33 -8.09 9.82 -3.44
CA GLY A 33 -8.32 10.65 -2.25
C GLY A 33 -9.26 10.05 -1.20
N ASN A 34 -9.82 8.86 -1.42
CA ASN A 34 -10.66 8.16 -0.44
C ASN A 34 -9.82 7.24 0.43
N VAL A 35 -10.14 7.12 1.73
CA VAL A 35 -9.52 6.12 2.62
C VAL A 35 -10.17 4.77 2.35
N LEU A 36 -9.41 3.83 1.82
CA LEU A 36 -9.93 2.52 1.40
C LEU A 36 -9.22 1.35 2.09
N GLY A 37 -8.22 1.62 2.92
CA GLY A 37 -7.54 0.57 3.68
C GLY A 37 -6.47 1.13 4.61
N ARG A 38 -5.74 0.21 5.24
CA ARG A 38 -4.67 0.53 6.19
C ARG A 38 -3.68 -0.61 6.34
N VAL A 39 -2.48 -0.26 6.80
CA VAL A 39 -1.41 -1.15 7.20
C VAL A 39 -1.22 -1.02 8.70
N GLU A 40 -1.44 -2.10 9.43
CA GLU A 40 -1.22 -2.18 10.87
C GLU A 40 -0.32 -3.38 11.16
N ASN A 41 0.81 -3.15 11.84
CA ASN A 41 1.79 -4.19 12.16
C ASN A 41 2.25 -5.01 10.92
N GLY A 42 2.41 -4.35 9.77
CA GLY A 42 2.80 -4.98 8.51
C GLY A 42 1.68 -5.74 7.79
N ILE A 43 0.46 -5.77 8.33
CA ILE A 43 -0.72 -6.37 7.70
C ILE A 43 -1.52 -5.30 6.99
N PHE A 44 -1.76 -5.50 5.70
CA PHE A 44 -2.61 -4.64 4.89
C PHE A 44 -4.05 -5.15 4.90
N THR A 45 -5.00 -4.25 5.11
CA THR A 45 -6.44 -4.50 4.94
C THR A 45 -7.01 -3.45 4.00
N TYR A 46 -7.77 -3.91 3.00
CA TYR A 46 -8.55 -3.09 2.08
C TYR A 46 -10.02 -3.21 2.47
N ASP A 47 -10.60 -2.11 2.94
CA ASP A 47 -11.86 -2.05 3.69
C ASP A 47 -13.11 -1.78 2.80
N ILE A 48 -13.00 -1.88 1.47
CA ILE A 48 -14.14 -1.72 0.57
C ILE A 48 -15.00 -2.98 0.56
N LEU A 49 -16.31 -2.86 0.86
CA LEU A 49 -17.25 -3.96 0.64
C LEU A 49 -17.89 -3.88 -0.77
N PRO A 50 -18.09 -5.02 -1.48
CA PRO A 50 -17.69 -6.39 -1.13
C PRO A 50 -16.26 -6.75 -1.53
N ASN A 51 -15.53 -5.82 -2.16
CA ASN A 51 -14.24 -6.07 -2.82
C ASN A 51 -13.03 -6.02 -1.87
N GLY A 52 -13.29 -6.27 -0.58
CA GLY A 52 -12.31 -6.09 0.48
C GLY A 52 -11.20 -7.11 0.35
N GLY A 53 -10.06 -6.80 0.93
CA GLY A 53 -8.86 -7.58 0.73
C GLY A 53 -7.91 -7.57 1.90
N LYS A 54 -7.00 -8.53 1.89
CA LYS A 54 -5.93 -8.65 2.89
C LYS A 54 -4.59 -8.85 2.20
N GLY A 55 -3.54 -8.42 2.89
CA GLY A 55 -2.17 -8.52 2.42
C GLY A 55 -1.16 -8.26 3.52
N HIS A 56 0.09 -8.12 3.12
CA HIS A 56 1.18 -7.75 4.02
C HIS A 56 2.27 -6.98 3.27
N ILE A 57 3.15 -6.32 4.02
CA ILE A 57 4.33 -5.65 3.48
C ILE A 57 5.57 -6.54 3.62
N ASP A 58 6.34 -6.66 2.55
CA ASP A 58 7.68 -7.28 2.53
C ASP A 58 8.68 -6.30 1.88
N GLY A 59 9.59 -5.75 2.67
CA GLY A 59 10.48 -4.66 2.25
C GLY A 59 9.68 -3.43 1.77
N LEU A 60 9.81 -3.07 0.50
CA LEU A 60 9.01 -2.05 -0.18
C LEU A 60 7.99 -2.65 -1.16
N THR A 61 7.47 -3.83 -0.85
CA THR A 61 6.45 -4.51 -1.64
C THR A 61 5.18 -4.71 -0.81
N LEU A 62 4.04 -4.23 -1.30
CA LEU A 62 2.73 -4.59 -0.77
C LEU A 62 2.23 -5.85 -1.50
N ILE A 63 1.98 -6.91 -0.74
CA ILE A 63 1.50 -8.20 -1.26
C ILE A 63 0.04 -8.37 -0.86
N ARG A 64 -0.90 -8.15 -1.78
CA ARG A 64 -2.33 -8.43 -1.58
C ARG A 64 -2.61 -9.90 -1.89
N THR A 65 -2.98 -10.67 -0.88
CA THR A 65 -3.24 -12.11 -0.96
C THR A 65 -4.72 -12.43 -1.17
N GLU A 66 -5.61 -11.48 -0.83
CA GLU A 66 -7.05 -11.61 -0.96
C GLU A 66 -7.66 -10.33 -1.58
N PRO A 67 -8.63 -10.44 -2.50
CA PRO A 67 -9.06 -11.67 -3.17
C PRO A 67 -7.94 -12.27 -4.05
N ARG A 68 -8.06 -13.55 -4.44
CA ARG A 68 -7.13 -14.18 -5.38
C ARG A 68 -7.45 -13.74 -6.82
N PRO A 69 -6.45 -13.68 -7.72
CA PRO A 69 -5.03 -14.05 -7.52
C PRO A 69 -4.25 -13.03 -6.69
N MET A 70 -3.11 -13.48 -6.13
CA MET A 70 -2.21 -12.60 -5.39
C MET A 70 -1.62 -11.53 -6.32
N THR A 71 -1.60 -10.28 -5.86
CA THR A 71 -0.99 -9.14 -6.56
C THR A 71 0.14 -8.56 -5.71
N ARG A 72 1.25 -8.18 -6.35
CA ARG A 72 2.39 -7.50 -5.72
C ARG A 72 2.48 -6.08 -6.25
N PHE A 73 2.46 -5.11 -5.36
CA PHE A 73 2.59 -3.70 -5.69
C PHE A 73 3.93 -3.18 -5.17
N ALA A 74 4.60 -2.36 -5.97
CA ALA A 74 5.79 -1.66 -5.51
C ALA A 74 5.39 -0.44 -4.68
N LEU A 75 6.09 -0.21 -3.58
CA LEU A 75 5.98 0.99 -2.76
C LEU A 75 7.14 1.92 -3.09
N VAL A 76 6.84 3.05 -3.72
CA VAL A 76 7.85 4.06 -4.09
C VAL A 76 7.74 5.23 -3.12
N LEU A 77 8.77 5.42 -2.30
CA LEU A 77 8.82 6.52 -1.32
C LEU A 77 8.77 7.88 -2.04
N GLN A 78 7.86 8.75 -1.60
CA GLN A 78 7.82 10.14 -2.03
C GLN A 78 8.69 11.00 -1.11
N GLU A 79 9.84 11.45 -1.60
CA GLU A 79 10.73 12.33 -0.83
C GLU A 79 10.12 13.74 -0.72
N GLY A 80 10.05 14.29 0.49
CA GLY A 80 9.65 15.69 0.75
C GLY A 80 8.19 15.94 1.14
N GLN A 81 7.39 14.91 1.39
CA GLN A 81 6.07 15.07 2.03
C GLN A 81 6.24 15.03 3.57
N PRO A 82 5.62 15.95 4.33
CA PRO A 82 5.71 15.93 5.79
C PRO A 82 4.96 14.69 6.34
N ALA A 83 5.62 13.97 7.24
CA ALA A 83 5.03 12.89 8.04
C ALA A 83 3.88 13.40 8.92
#